data_AF-A0A7S1MWK4-F1
#
_entry.id   AF-A0A7S1MWK4-F1
#
_cell.length_a   1.000
_cell.length_b   1.000
_cell.length_c   1.000
_cell.angle_alpha   90.00
_cell.angle_beta   90.00
_cell.angle_gamma   90.00
#
_symmetry.space_group_name_H-M   'P 1'
#
loop_
_entity.id
_entity.type
_entity.pdbx_description
1 polymer ?
#
loop_
_entity_poly.entity_id
_entity_poly.type
_entity_poly.pdbx_seq_one_letter_code
_entity_poly.pdbx_strand_id
1 'polypeptide(L)'
;PFLKQPRPAGARVCSASQRAVAHLAVLPDIEAAMLRGVALAVLSVVGMVGATAEVHGAKVALFALSPIQTHGAGLALRCGADNGAGLHNMGRFLHLQKGWSLLHWLHRRGRASIAGCLQSAAQGGGDVKRKNIAVHVTRSAETAQRKRHPWLFESDIRRLSHEGNPGDVAVVFDSKKQYLSVGLYDPYSPIRVRVLHHNEKASIDADLVSNRVRQAAMARDGVLPADTDGFRVINGENDGLGGLVVDRYGNTLVAKFYTSAWLVWIETLTHALVDTMGAERVVMLMSRQMQKLPPSVLMGYSHGCILHGPPLPDGVLTFVECGITFECDPIRGQKTGFFLDQRENRMRVEKISKGMSVLNVFSYTGGFSLYAARGGASQVTSVDISTPATEAAMRNFGLNQDLPAAGGRTVGQCRH
;
A
#
# COMPACT_ATOMS: atom_id res chain seq x y z
N PRO A 1 29.90 71.29 21.82
CA PRO A 1 31.00 70.31 21.93
C PRO A 1 30.92 69.27 20.78
N PHE A 2 31.45 69.55 19.57
CA PHE A 2 32.87 69.44 19.19
C PHE A 2 33.46 68.03 19.45
N LEU A 3 34.10 67.30 18.50
CA LEU A 3 34.45 67.52 17.08
C LEU A 3 34.67 66.19 16.31
N LYS A 4 34.35 66.21 15.00
CA LYS A 4 35.07 65.64 13.82
C LYS A 4 35.66 64.20 13.76
N GLN A 5 35.33 63.56 12.62
CA GLN A 5 36.13 62.66 11.75
C GLN A 5 37.60 63.13 11.51
N PRO A 6 38.58 62.34 10.98
CA PRO A 6 38.44 61.46 9.79
C PRO A 6 39.36 60.21 9.68
N ARG A 7 39.28 59.51 8.53
CA ARG A 7 40.31 58.58 8.00
C ARG A 7 41.36 59.38 7.19
N PRO A 8 42.61 58.92 6.97
CA PRO A 8 42.87 58.12 5.75
C PRO A 8 44.02 57.07 5.79
N ALA A 9 44.09 56.32 4.68
CA ALA A 9 45.10 55.40 4.11
C ALA A 9 46.58 55.33 4.59
N GLY A 10 47.19 54.14 4.44
CA GLY A 10 48.42 54.03 3.63
C GLY A 10 49.61 53.16 4.09
N ALA A 11 49.75 51.97 3.48
CA ALA A 11 51.01 51.34 3.01
C ALA A 11 52.16 50.84 3.95
N ARG A 12 52.45 49.51 3.78
CA ARG A 12 53.78 48.82 3.73
C ARG A 12 54.55 48.60 5.08
N VAL A 13 55.46 47.61 5.27
CA VAL A 13 55.94 46.45 4.47
C VAL A 13 56.54 45.32 5.36
N CYS A 14 56.65 44.07 4.85
CA CYS A 14 57.45 42.89 5.29
C CYS A 14 57.56 42.51 6.79
N SER A 15 57.27 41.26 7.18
CA SER A 15 58.14 40.10 6.87
C SER A 15 57.39 38.76 6.73
N ALA A 16 58.08 37.73 6.25
CA ALA A 16 57.51 36.43 5.92
C ALA A 16 57.65 35.39 7.05
N SER A 17 56.69 34.46 7.20
CA SER A 17 56.94 33.03 6.93
C SER A 17 55.76 32.08 7.27
N GLN A 18 55.59 31.11 6.37
CA GLN A 18 55.15 29.72 6.60
C GLN A 18 53.69 29.33 6.94
N ARG A 19 53.19 28.47 6.02
CA ARG A 19 52.26 27.32 6.17
C ARG A 19 50.76 27.59 6.23
N ALA A 20 50.16 27.48 5.04
CA ALA A 20 48.74 27.23 4.86
C ALA A 20 48.36 25.81 5.31
N VAL A 21 47.22 25.70 5.99
CA VAL A 21 46.34 24.52 5.96
C VAL A 21 44.96 25.06 5.60
N ALA A 22 44.55 24.89 4.35
CA ALA A 22 43.21 25.25 3.88
C ALA A 22 42.51 23.98 3.42
N HIS A 23 41.41 23.63 4.08
CA HIS A 23 40.46 22.65 3.56
C HIS A 23 39.84 23.22 2.27
N LEU A 24 40.02 22.53 1.14
CA LEU A 24 39.20 22.78 -0.05
C LEU A 24 38.11 21.71 -0.14
N ALA A 25 36.86 22.14 -0.24
CA ALA A 25 35.73 21.27 -0.49
C ALA A 25 35.57 21.02 -2.00
N VAL A 26 35.42 19.76 -2.40
CA VAL A 26 34.89 19.37 -3.73
C VAL A 26 34.09 18.07 -3.57
N LEU A 27 32.76 18.18 -3.64
CA LEU A 27 31.81 17.08 -3.87
C LEU A 27 30.46 17.71 -4.30
N PRO A 28 30.00 17.43 -5.53
CA PRO A 28 28.73 16.71 -5.65
C PRO A 28 28.72 15.56 -6.69
N ASP A 29 29.66 15.52 -7.64
CA ASP A 29 29.47 14.74 -8.88
C ASP A 29 29.69 13.22 -8.78
N ILE A 30 30.22 12.70 -7.67
CA ILE A 30 30.47 11.26 -7.48
C ILE A 30 29.19 10.48 -7.09
N GLU A 31 28.29 11.07 -6.29
CA GLU A 31 27.01 10.40 -5.94
C GLU A 31 26.11 10.21 -7.17
N ALA A 32 26.09 11.19 -8.09
CA ALA A 32 25.33 11.12 -9.34
C ALA A 32 25.85 10.02 -10.29
N ALA A 33 27.16 9.72 -10.27
CA ALA A 33 27.75 8.66 -11.09
C ALA A 33 27.45 7.27 -10.52
N MET A 34 27.58 7.06 -9.20
CA MET A 34 27.26 5.77 -8.57
C MET A 34 25.78 5.40 -8.67
N LEU A 35 24.87 6.37 -8.53
CA LEU A 35 23.42 6.11 -8.69
C LEU A 35 23.05 5.67 -10.11
N ARG A 36 23.69 6.22 -11.15
CA ARG A 36 23.50 5.76 -12.54
C ARG A 36 24.08 4.36 -12.77
N GLY A 37 25.25 4.07 -12.21
CA GLY A 37 25.87 2.74 -12.30
C GLY A 37 25.04 1.62 -11.66
N VAL A 38 24.42 1.89 -10.50
CA VAL A 38 23.53 0.91 -9.83
C VAL A 38 22.20 0.74 -10.58
N ALA A 39 21.64 1.81 -11.15
CA ALA A 39 20.40 1.73 -11.94
C ALA A 39 20.55 0.84 -13.20
N LEU A 40 21.68 0.93 -13.91
CA LEU A 40 21.97 0.08 -15.08
C LEU A 40 22.13 -1.41 -14.72
N ALA A 41 22.69 -1.73 -13.55
CA ALA A 41 22.84 -3.11 -13.09
C ALA A 41 21.49 -3.77 -12.74
N VAL A 42 20.48 -2.99 -12.31
CA VAL A 42 19.14 -3.51 -12.01
C VAL A 42 18.29 -3.72 -13.28
N LEU A 43 18.50 -2.89 -14.32
CA LEU A 43 17.82 -3.05 -15.62
C LEU A 43 18.36 -4.20 -16.48
N SER A 44 19.50 -4.81 -16.11
CA SER A 44 20.11 -5.92 -16.85
C SER A 44 19.36 -7.27 -16.75
N VAL A 45 18.29 -7.35 -15.94
CA VAL A 45 17.49 -8.57 -15.74
C VAL A 45 16.34 -8.69 -16.75
N VAL A 46 16.05 -7.64 -17.54
CA VAL A 46 14.97 -7.64 -18.54
C VAL A 46 15.40 -7.00 -19.87
N GLY A 47 15.71 -7.84 -20.86
CA GLY A 47 15.54 -7.55 -22.30
C GLY A 47 16.38 -6.43 -22.95
N MET A 48 17.40 -6.85 -23.74
CA MET A 48 18.00 -6.14 -24.90
C MET A 48 17.81 -4.61 -25.04
N VAL A 49 18.84 -3.83 -24.70
CA VAL A 49 19.23 -2.62 -25.45
C VAL A 49 20.76 -2.58 -25.54
N GLY A 50 21.31 -2.48 -26.75
CA GLY A 50 22.74 -2.25 -26.96
C GLY A 50 23.05 -0.75 -27.02
N ALA A 51 23.98 -0.28 -26.20
CA ALA A 51 24.49 1.09 -26.26
C ALA A 51 25.99 1.14 -25.92
N THR A 52 26.78 1.72 -26.82
CA THR A 52 28.18 2.07 -26.57
C THR A 52 28.27 3.48 -26.00
N ALA A 53 28.95 3.66 -24.87
CA ALA A 53 29.24 4.96 -24.29
C ALA A 53 30.75 5.12 -24.06
N GLU A 54 31.33 6.21 -24.55
CA GLU A 54 32.76 6.49 -24.44
C GLU A 54 33.02 7.42 -23.23
N VAL A 55 33.84 6.96 -22.27
CA VAL A 55 34.26 7.79 -21.13
C VAL A 55 35.76 7.60 -20.89
N HIS A 56 36.51 8.70 -21.08
CA HIS A 56 37.91 8.90 -20.68
C HIS A 56 38.87 7.69 -20.80
N GLY A 57 39.14 7.28 -22.04
CA GLY A 57 40.45 6.72 -22.42
C GLY A 57 40.76 5.26 -22.04
N ALA A 58 39.86 4.53 -21.37
CA ALA A 58 40.07 3.12 -21.02
C ALA A 58 39.17 2.19 -21.85
N LYS A 59 39.77 1.42 -22.77
CA LYS A 59 39.06 0.32 -23.47
C LYS A 59 38.97 -0.90 -22.56
N VAL A 60 37.76 -1.28 -22.16
CA VAL A 60 37.47 -2.56 -21.50
C VAL A 60 36.56 -3.37 -22.40
N ALA A 61 37.04 -4.50 -22.90
CA ALA A 61 36.24 -5.45 -23.67
C ALA A 61 35.61 -6.49 -22.71
N LEU A 62 34.28 -6.60 -22.71
CA LEU A 62 33.58 -7.74 -22.13
C LEU A 62 33.08 -8.64 -23.26
N PHE A 63 33.59 -9.87 -23.31
CA PHE A 63 33.04 -10.91 -24.17
C PHE A 63 31.79 -11.51 -23.52
N ALA A 64 30.68 -11.48 -24.24
CA ALA A 64 29.48 -12.24 -23.89
C ALA A 64 29.50 -13.59 -24.61
N LEU A 65 29.46 -14.69 -23.84
CA LEU A 65 29.17 -16.02 -24.38
C LEU A 65 27.65 -16.21 -24.41
N SER A 66 27.09 -16.39 -25.60
CA SER A 66 25.66 -16.68 -25.78
C SER A 66 25.31 -18.12 -25.37
N PRO A 67 24.16 -18.37 -24.74
CA PRO A 67 23.67 -19.73 -24.53
C PRO A 67 23.10 -20.29 -25.85
N ILE A 68 23.73 -21.35 -26.37
CA ILE A 68 23.19 -22.14 -27.48
C ILE A 68 21.98 -22.94 -26.97
N GLN A 69 20.90 -22.96 -27.76
CA GLN A 69 19.71 -23.78 -27.49
C GLN A 69 20.07 -25.27 -27.52
N THR A 70 19.70 -26.02 -26.49
CA THR A 70 19.74 -27.48 -26.53
C THR A 70 18.38 -28.06 -26.92
N HIS A 71 18.33 -28.62 -28.13
CA HIS A 71 17.34 -29.62 -28.54
C HIS A 71 18.08 -30.79 -29.17
N GLY A 72 17.88 -31.99 -28.63
CA GLY A 72 18.16 -33.26 -29.31
C GLY A 72 19.62 -33.75 -29.36
N ALA A 73 19.75 -35.05 -29.09
CA ALA A 73 20.87 -35.94 -29.42
C ALA A 73 22.25 -35.64 -28.79
N GLY A 74 22.95 -36.72 -28.40
CA GLY A 74 24.23 -36.63 -27.72
C GLY A 74 25.44 -36.70 -28.64
N LEU A 75 26.61 -36.33 -28.10
CA LEU A 75 27.89 -36.88 -28.52
C LEU A 75 28.82 -36.98 -27.30
N ALA A 76 29.66 -38.00 -27.27
CA ALA A 76 30.59 -38.28 -26.18
C ALA A 76 32.04 -37.88 -26.54
N LEU A 77 32.97 -38.14 -25.60
CA LEU A 77 34.45 -38.04 -25.71
C LEU A 77 35.01 -36.63 -25.35
N ARG A 78 36.17 -36.49 -24.68
CA ARG A 78 37.18 -37.49 -24.26
C ARG A 78 38.01 -37.00 -23.05
N CYS A 79 38.61 -37.93 -22.30
CA CYS A 79 39.62 -37.64 -21.27
C CYS A 79 41.04 -37.46 -21.83
N GLY A 80 41.88 -36.78 -21.04
CA GLY A 80 43.35 -36.69 -21.10
C GLY A 80 43.80 -35.57 -20.13
N ALA A 81 44.38 -35.88 -18.97
CA ALA A 81 45.82 -36.07 -18.73
C ALA A 81 46.63 -34.76 -19.03
N ASP A 82 47.45 -34.20 -18.13
CA ASP A 82 48.14 -34.83 -16.99
C ASP A 82 48.60 -33.85 -15.89
N ASN A 83 48.92 -34.41 -14.72
CA ASN A 83 49.89 -33.97 -13.70
C ASN A 83 49.84 -32.57 -13.04
N GLY A 84 49.76 -32.58 -11.70
CA GLY A 84 50.83 -31.93 -10.91
C GLY A 84 50.43 -31.05 -9.71
N ALA A 85 50.41 -31.64 -8.52
CA ALA A 85 50.68 -31.01 -7.22
C ALA A 85 49.80 -29.82 -6.73
N GLY A 86 48.90 -30.15 -5.80
CA GLY A 86 48.83 -29.46 -4.51
C GLY A 86 47.92 -28.22 -4.38
N LEU A 87 46.76 -28.42 -3.75
CA LEU A 87 46.23 -27.52 -2.70
C LEU A 87 45.03 -28.18 -1.99
N HIS A 88 45.28 -28.72 -0.80
CA HIS A 88 44.21 -29.00 0.17
C HIS A 88 43.60 -27.67 0.66
N ASN A 89 42.35 -27.75 1.14
CA ASN A 89 41.58 -26.67 1.78
C ASN A 89 41.08 -25.52 0.88
N MET A 90 39.98 -25.77 0.15
CA MET A 90 39.01 -24.71 -0.16
C MET A 90 37.55 -25.21 -0.22
N GLY A 91 37.20 -26.13 0.67
CA GLY A 91 35.90 -26.82 0.74
C GLY A 91 34.97 -26.33 1.86
N ARG A 92 34.90 -25.02 2.15
CA ARG A 92 33.93 -24.35 3.05
C ARG A 92 34.26 -22.84 3.13
N PHE A 93 33.66 -22.00 2.28
CA PHE A 93 33.43 -20.55 2.52
C PHE A 93 32.79 -19.89 1.29
N LEU A 94 31.51 -20.23 0.99
CA LEU A 94 30.70 -19.50 0.00
C LEU A 94 29.20 -19.79 0.20
N HIS A 95 28.69 -19.42 1.37
CA HIS A 95 27.25 -19.24 1.61
C HIS A 95 27.05 -18.04 2.52
N LEU A 96 25.98 -17.27 2.27
CA LEU A 96 25.48 -16.16 3.09
C LEU A 96 26.45 -14.97 3.31
N GLN A 97 26.38 -13.94 2.46
CA GLN A 97 26.65 -12.55 2.92
C GLN A 97 26.09 -11.37 2.08
N LYS A 98 25.55 -11.58 0.87
CA LYS A 98 25.11 -10.45 0.02
C LYS A 98 23.74 -9.82 0.36
N GLY A 99 22.88 -10.47 1.16
CA GLY A 99 21.58 -9.91 1.56
C GLY A 99 21.64 -8.91 2.72
N TRP A 100 22.64 -9.03 3.60
CA TRP A 100 22.65 -8.28 4.87
C TRP A 100 23.23 -6.86 4.74
N SER A 101 24.09 -6.59 3.75
CA SER A 101 24.73 -5.28 3.58
C SER A 101 23.73 -4.17 3.26
N LEU A 102 22.78 -4.42 2.35
CA LEU A 102 21.76 -3.44 1.95
C LEU A 102 20.75 -3.16 3.09
N LEU A 103 20.29 -4.21 3.77
CA LEU A 103 19.39 -4.10 4.91
C LEU A 103 20.01 -3.30 6.06
N HIS A 104 21.25 -3.60 6.42
CA HIS A 104 21.98 -2.88 7.47
C HIS A 104 22.26 -1.40 7.06
N TRP A 105 22.55 -1.16 5.78
CA TRP A 105 22.74 0.19 5.23
C TRP A 105 21.46 1.05 5.28
N LEU A 106 20.31 0.48 4.88
CA LEU A 106 19.00 1.14 4.97
C LEU A 106 18.63 1.45 6.42
N HIS A 107 18.91 0.52 7.34
CA HIS A 107 18.59 0.68 8.76
C HIS A 107 19.41 1.80 9.43
N ARG A 108 20.68 1.99 9.03
CA ARG A 108 21.54 3.08 9.54
C ARG A 108 21.18 4.48 9.03
N ARG A 109 20.47 4.62 7.90
CA ARG A 109 19.99 5.92 7.38
C ARG A 109 18.49 6.18 7.66
N GLY A 110 17.91 5.52 8.67
CA GLY A 110 16.52 5.76 9.09
C GLY A 110 15.44 5.25 8.13
N ARG A 111 15.81 4.50 7.08
CA ARG A 111 14.87 3.96 6.07
C ARG A 111 14.29 2.59 6.48
N ALA A 112 13.90 2.47 7.76
CA ALA A 112 13.43 1.21 8.35
C ALA A 112 12.16 0.64 7.68
N SER A 113 11.27 1.48 7.15
CA SER A 113 10.08 1.04 6.42
C SER A 113 10.40 0.33 5.10
N ILE A 114 11.41 0.81 4.37
CA ILE A 114 11.88 0.22 3.10
C ILE A 114 12.61 -1.10 3.36
N ALA A 115 13.43 -1.14 4.42
CA ALA A 115 14.05 -2.38 4.90
C ALA A 115 12.99 -3.45 5.24
N GLY A 116 11.94 -3.08 5.97
CA GLY A 116 10.84 -3.99 6.32
C GLY A 116 10.08 -4.53 5.10
N CYS A 117 9.75 -3.69 4.12
CA CYS A 117 9.04 -4.13 2.90
C CYS A 117 9.88 -5.08 2.03
N LEU A 118 11.18 -4.81 1.87
CA LEU A 118 12.07 -5.72 1.13
C LEU A 118 12.24 -7.07 1.84
N GLN A 119 12.15 -7.09 3.16
CA GLN A 119 12.30 -8.29 3.96
C GLN A 119 11.00 -9.12 4.01
N SER A 120 9.81 -8.51 3.98
CA SER A 120 8.54 -9.24 3.82
C SER A 120 8.37 -9.80 2.40
N ALA A 121 8.73 -9.04 1.35
CA ALA A 121 8.69 -9.50 -0.04
C ALA A 121 9.62 -10.72 -0.30
N ALA A 122 10.70 -10.86 0.48
CA ALA A 122 11.63 -12.00 0.39
C ALA A 122 11.27 -13.18 1.32
N GLN A 123 10.21 -13.09 2.13
CA GLN A 123 9.80 -14.12 3.10
C GLN A 123 8.34 -14.57 2.98
N GLY A 124 7.48 -13.76 2.34
CA GLY A 124 6.09 -14.13 2.03
C GLY A 124 5.98 -15.00 0.79
N GLY A 125 6.17 -16.32 0.96
CA GLY A 125 6.08 -17.29 -0.15
C GLY A 125 6.09 -18.75 0.29
N GLY A 126 5.77 -19.04 1.56
CA GLY A 126 5.54 -20.41 2.03
C GLY A 126 4.06 -20.72 1.99
N ASP A 127 3.68 -21.83 1.34
CA ASP A 127 2.30 -22.33 1.30
C ASP A 127 1.82 -22.67 2.72
N VAL A 128 1.17 -21.72 3.39
CA VAL A 128 0.68 -21.87 4.76
C VAL A 128 -0.46 -22.88 4.72
N LYS A 129 -0.18 -24.11 5.15
CA LYS A 129 -1.12 -25.23 5.11
C LYS A 129 -2.35 -24.99 6.00
N ARG A 130 -3.37 -24.36 5.40
CA ARG A 130 -4.70 -24.08 5.95
C ARG A 130 -5.36 -25.39 6.40
N LYS A 131 -6.02 -25.39 7.56
CA LYS A 131 -6.74 -26.53 8.10
C LYS A 131 -8.24 -26.28 8.07
N ASN A 132 -9.01 -27.37 7.95
CA ASN A 132 -10.46 -27.33 8.12
C ASN A 132 -10.80 -27.57 9.59
N ILE A 133 -11.58 -26.66 10.20
CA ILE A 133 -12.06 -26.77 11.58
C ILE A 133 -13.56 -27.07 11.53
N ALA A 134 -14.02 -28.14 12.18
CA ALA A 134 -15.46 -28.40 12.33
C ALA A 134 -16.00 -27.59 13.51
N VAL A 135 -17.01 -26.74 13.26
CA VAL A 135 -17.61 -25.82 14.22
C VAL A 135 -19.06 -26.21 14.47
N HIS A 136 -19.40 -26.65 15.68
CA HIS A 136 -20.79 -26.93 16.07
C HIS A 136 -21.40 -25.77 16.83
N VAL A 137 -22.61 -25.37 16.46
CA VAL A 137 -23.24 -24.11 16.93
C VAL A 137 -24.44 -24.29 17.86
N THR A 138 -24.86 -23.21 18.51
CA THR A 138 -26.14 -23.14 19.24
C THR A 138 -27.34 -23.22 18.28
N ARG A 139 -28.54 -23.47 18.82
CA ARG A 139 -29.80 -23.41 18.05
C ARG A 139 -30.11 -21.98 17.55
N SER A 140 -29.62 -20.96 18.25
CA SER A 140 -29.74 -19.55 17.85
C SER A 140 -28.94 -19.30 16.57
N ALA A 141 -27.64 -19.61 16.60
CA ALA A 141 -26.79 -19.50 15.42
C ALA A 141 -27.20 -20.44 14.28
N GLU A 142 -27.70 -21.65 14.55
CA GLU A 142 -28.29 -22.49 13.50
C GLU A 142 -29.40 -21.74 12.75
N THR A 143 -30.30 -21.08 13.49
CA THR A 143 -31.42 -20.30 12.92
C THR A 143 -30.91 -19.10 12.11
N ALA A 144 -29.87 -18.40 12.60
CA ALA A 144 -29.24 -17.28 11.88
C ALA A 144 -28.50 -17.74 10.61
N GLN A 145 -27.75 -18.84 10.69
CA GLN A 145 -26.97 -19.40 9.58
C GLN A 145 -27.87 -19.93 8.45
N ARG A 146 -29.00 -20.57 8.78
CA ARG A 146 -30.03 -20.95 7.79
C ARG A 146 -30.68 -19.74 7.11
N LYS A 147 -30.70 -18.57 7.76
CA LYS A 147 -31.09 -17.26 7.19
C LYS A 147 -29.94 -16.54 6.47
N ARG A 148 -28.82 -17.22 6.21
CA ARG A 148 -27.62 -16.69 5.55
C ARG A 148 -26.96 -15.50 6.27
N HIS A 149 -26.98 -15.50 7.61
CA HIS A 149 -26.27 -14.48 8.39
C HIS A 149 -24.74 -14.61 8.19
N PRO A 150 -24.02 -13.53 7.81
CA PRO A 150 -22.61 -13.63 7.40
C PRO A 150 -21.64 -13.85 8.56
N TRP A 151 -22.10 -13.70 9.80
CA TRP A 151 -21.29 -13.85 11.01
C TRP A 151 -21.75 -15.02 11.87
N LEU A 152 -20.76 -15.72 12.44
CA LEU A 152 -20.92 -16.59 13.59
C LEU A 152 -20.09 -16.02 14.74
N PHE A 153 -20.73 -15.75 15.88
CA PHE A 153 -20.09 -15.20 17.06
C PHE A 153 -19.44 -16.30 17.91
N GLU A 154 -18.44 -15.93 18.70
CA GLU A 154 -17.78 -16.82 19.67
C GLU A 154 -18.79 -17.45 20.64
N SER A 155 -19.70 -16.66 21.22
CA SER A 155 -20.72 -17.11 22.17
C SER A 155 -21.73 -18.11 21.59
N ASP A 156 -21.77 -18.24 20.27
CA ASP A 156 -22.65 -19.15 19.53
C ASP A 156 -21.99 -20.48 19.16
N ILE A 157 -20.72 -20.68 19.50
CA ILE A 157 -19.97 -21.92 19.24
C ILE A 157 -20.04 -22.81 20.48
N ARG A 158 -20.53 -24.04 20.28
CA ARG A 158 -20.59 -25.08 21.33
C ARG A 158 -19.36 -25.96 21.36
N ARG A 159 -18.74 -26.21 20.20
CA ARG A 159 -17.57 -27.10 20.07
C ARG A 159 -16.80 -26.83 18.79
N LEU A 160 -15.47 -26.80 18.89
CA LEU A 160 -14.53 -26.87 17.78
C LEU A 160 -13.92 -28.29 17.71
N SER A 161 -13.49 -28.75 16.54
CA SER A 161 -12.72 -30.00 16.40
C SER A 161 -11.34 -29.92 17.06
N HIS A 162 -10.73 -28.74 17.01
CA HIS A 162 -9.46 -28.37 17.62
C HIS A 162 -9.35 -26.84 17.60
N GLU A 163 -8.35 -26.28 18.28
CA GLU A 163 -8.01 -24.87 18.13
C GLU A 163 -7.59 -24.56 16.67
N GLY A 164 -7.81 -23.31 16.27
CA GLY A 164 -7.62 -22.84 14.89
C GLY A 164 -6.76 -21.60 14.82
N ASN A 165 -6.09 -21.40 13.69
CA ASN A 165 -5.31 -20.20 13.38
C ASN A 165 -6.16 -19.22 12.54
N PRO A 166 -5.80 -17.93 12.48
CA PRO A 166 -6.45 -16.99 11.57
C PRO A 166 -6.43 -17.48 10.12
N GLY A 167 -7.61 -17.53 9.50
CA GLY A 167 -7.79 -17.89 8.09
C GLY A 167 -7.84 -19.38 7.80
N ASP A 168 -7.78 -20.23 8.83
CA ASP A 168 -8.25 -21.62 8.74
C ASP A 168 -9.74 -21.64 8.32
N VAL A 169 -10.14 -22.72 7.64
CA VAL A 169 -11.46 -22.87 7.03
C VAL A 169 -12.42 -23.49 8.05
N ALA A 170 -13.31 -22.68 8.60
CA ALA A 170 -14.35 -23.13 9.51
C ALA A 170 -15.54 -23.70 8.74
N VAL A 171 -15.79 -25.01 8.90
CA VAL A 171 -16.95 -25.73 8.38
C VAL A 171 -17.99 -25.82 9.49
N VAL A 172 -19.14 -25.18 9.30
CA VAL A 172 -20.15 -24.99 10.33
C VAL A 172 -21.24 -26.06 10.24
N PHE A 173 -21.56 -26.66 11.38
CA PHE A 173 -22.51 -27.76 11.53
C PHE A 173 -23.55 -27.48 12.61
N ASP A 174 -24.77 -27.98 12.39
CA ASP A 174 -25.82 -27.97 13.41
C ASP A 174 -25.62 -29.05 14.50
N SER A 175 -26.57 -29.09 15.44
CA SER A 175 -26.61 -30.07 16.53
C SER A 175 -26.78 -31.53 16.07
N LYS A 176 -27.29 -31.75 14.85
CA LYS A 176 -27.45 -33.05 14.19
C LYS A 176 -26.30 -33.38 13.22
N LYS A 177 -25.19 -32.63 13.31
CA LYS A 177 -24.00 -32.72 12.44
C LYS A 177 -24.31 -32.47 10.95
N GLN A 178 -25.42 -31.82 10.61
CA GLN A 178 -25.70 -31.40 9.23
C GLN A 178 -24.93 -30.13 8.92
N TYR A 179 -24.45 -30.01 7.69
CA TYR A 179 -23.72 -28.83 7.22
C TYR A 179 -24.64 -27.60 7.16
N LEU A 180 -24.09 -26.43 7.48
CA LEU A 180 -24.79 -25.13 7.40
C LEU A 180 -24.07 -24.16 6.47
N SER A 181 -22.77 -23.98 6.67
CA SER A 181 -21.98 -22.95 5.99
C SER A 181 -20.47 -23.17 6.11
N VAL A 182 -19.68 -22.41 5.35
CA VAL A 182 -18.21 -22.41 5.43
C VAL A 182 -17.68 -20.98 5.38
N GLY A 183 -16.64 -20.70 6.17
CA GLY A 183 -16.08 -19.36 6.33
C GLY A 183 -14.65 -19.34 6.83
N LEU A 184 -14.09 -18.14 6.96
CA LEU A 184 -12.75 -17.92 7.51
C LEU A 184 -12.82 -17.73 9.03
N TYR A 185 -11.98 -18.46 9.76
CA TYR A 185 -11.89 -18.44 11.22
C TYR A 185 -10.95 -17.31 11.72
N ASP A 186 -11.33 -16.61 12.79
CA ASP A 186 -10.46 -15.62 13.46
C ASP A 186 -10.44 -15.82 14.99
N PRO A 187 -9.42 -16.45 15.58
CA PRO A 187 -9.30 -16.66 17.02
C PRO A 187 -9.14 -15.35 17.82
N TYR A 188 -8.95 -14.19 17.16
CA TYR A 188 -8.82 -12.90 17.82
C TYR A 188 -10.03 -11.97 17.67
N SER A 189 -11.11 -12.42 17.01
CA SER A 189 -12.33 -11.62 16.81
C SER A 189 -13.58 -12.25 17.48
N PRO A 190 -14.44 -11.46 18.15
CA PRO A 190 -15.74 -11.94 18.63
C PRO A 190 -16.64 -12.47 17.50
N ILE A 191 -16.46 -11.98 16.27
CA ILE A 191 -16.97 -12.61 15.05
C ILE A 191 -15.98 -13.71 14.69
N ARG A 192 -16.19 -14.89 15.29
CA ARG A 192 -15.25 -16.01 15.26
C ARG A 192 -15.16 -16.67 13.88
N VAL A 193 -16.24 -16.64 13.09
CA VAL A 193 -16.23 -17.04 11.68
C VAL A 193 -16.92 -15.99 10.83
N ARG A 194 -16.28 -15.60 9.72
CA ARG A 194 -16.86 -14.81 8.64
C ARG A 194 -17.23 -15.74 7.49
N VAL A 195 -18.51 -15.92 7.28
CA VAL A 195 -19.06 -16.91 6.35
C VAL A 195 -18.94 -16.41 4.91
N LEU A 196 -18.40 -17.26 4.03
CA LEU A 196 -18.25 -16.94 2.60
C LEU A 196 -19.24 -17.71 1.72
N HIS A 197 -19.77 -18.84 2.21
CA HIS A 197 -20.72 -19.69 1.47
C HIS A 197 -21.68 -20.42 2.43
N HIS A 198 -22.93 -20.66 2.00
CA HIS A 198 -24.02 -21.22 2.80
C HIS A 198 -24.74 -22.36 2.06
N ASN A 199 -25.44 -23.21 2.81
CA ASN A 199 -26.40 -24.24 2.37
C ASN A 199 -25.81 -25.42 1.57
N GLU A 200 -24.79 -25.20 0.74
CA GLU A 200 -24.12 -26.23 -0.04
C GLU A 200 -22.64 -26.35 0.33
N LYS A 201 -22.06 -27.55 0.15
CA LYS A 201 -20.66 -27.81 0.47
C LYS A 201 -19.77 -27.13 -0.57
N ALA A 202 -18.97 -26.17 -0.15
CA ALA A 202 -17.96 -25.52 -0.97
C ALA A 202 -16.58 -25.61 -0.32
N SER A 203 -15.53 -25.66 -1.14
CA SER A 203 -14.18 -25.27 -0.74
C SER A 203 -14.12 -23.74 -0.61
N ILE A 204 -13.21 -23.27 0.24
CA ILE A 204 -12.65 -21.92 0.10
C ILE A 204 -11.30 -22.12 -0.58
N ASP A 205 -11.12 -21.50 -1.73
CA ASP A 205 -9.97 -21.62 -2.62
C ASP A 205 -9.73 -20.30 -3.38
N ALA A 206 -8.70 -20.27 -4.21
CA ALA A 206 -8.32 -19.07 -4.97
C ALA A 206 -9.39 -18.65 -5.99
N ASP A 207 -10.12 -19.60 -6.57
CA ASP A 207 -11.17 -19.32 -7.55
C ASP A 207 -12.37 -18.67 -6.88
N LEU A 208 -12.80 -19.15 -5.70
CA LEU A 208 -13.86 -18.52 -4.92
C LEU A 208 -13.50 -17.07 -4.57
N VAL A 209 -12.30 -16.81 -4.07
CA VAL A 209 -11.84 -15.45 -3.72
C VAL A 209 -11.79 -14.56 -4.96
N SER A 210 -11.22 -15.04 -6.06
CA SER A 210 -11.12 -14.28 -7.32
C SER A 210 -12.49 -13.97 -7.92
N ASN A 211 -13.43 -14.92 -7.87
CA ASN A 211 -14.80 -14.73 -8.32
C ASN A 211 -15.57 -13.73 -7.45
N ARG A 212 -15.35 -13.72 -6.12
CA ARG A 212 -15.92 -12.69 -5.23
C ARG A 212 -15.38 -11.29 -5.55
N VAL A 213 -14.08 -11.14 -5.78
CA VAL A 213 -13.47 -9.86 -6.19
C VAL A 213 -14.05 -9.39 -7.53
N ARG A 214 -14.19 -10.29 -8.51
CA ARG A 214 -14.81 -10.01 -9.82
C ARG A 214 -16.27 -9.58 -9.69
N GLN A 215 -17.07 -10.28 -8.89
CA GLN A 215 -18.47 -9.92 -8.62
C GLN A 215 -18.57 -8.54 -7.95
N ALA A 216 -17.70 -8.24 -6.98
CA ALA A 216 -17.65 -6.94 -6.34
C ALA A 216 -17.30 -5.82 -7.34
N ALA A 217 -16.35 -6.06 -8.26
CA ALA A 217 -16.01 -5.14 -9.35
C ALA A 217 -17.23 -4.84 -10.22
N MET A 218 -17.82 -5.88 -10.79
CA MET A 218 -18.95 -5.80 -11.74
C MET A 218 -20.18 -5.12 -11.13
N ALA A 219 -20.38 -5.24 -9.81
CA ALA A 219 -21.47 -4.56 -9.11
C ALA A 219 -21.33 -3.02 -9.02
N ARG A 220 -20.20 -2.44 -9.47
CA ARG A 220 -20.00 -0.98 -9.57
C ARG A 220 -20.16 -0.47 -11.02
N ASP A 221 -20.14 -1.36 -12.01
CA ASP A 221 -20.28 -0.99 -13.41
C ASP A 221 -21.66 -0.34 -13.66
N GLY A 222 -21.66 0.82 -14.32
CA GLY A 222 -22.88 1.57 -14.62
C GLY A 222 -23.58 2.25 -13.43
N VAL A 223 -23.08 2.08 -12.19
CA VAL A 223 -23.63 2.72 -10.97
C VAL A 223 -22.91 4.04 -10.64
N LEU A 224 -21.64 4.16 -11.02
CA LEU A 224 -20.84 5.34 -10.75
C LEU A 224 -21.17 6.50 -11.72
N PRO A 225 -21.19 7.76 -11.24
CA PRO A 225 -21.24 8.92 -12.12
C PRO A 225 -20.04 8.96 -13.07
N ALA A 226 -20.20 9.63 -14.22
CA ALA A 226 -19.08 9.98 -15.08
C ALA A 226 -17.97 10.73 -14.30
N ASP A 227 -16.74 10.65 -14.81
CA ASP A 227 -15.56 11.32 -14.25
C ASP A 227 -15.35 11.02 -12.75
N THR A 228 -15.45 9.74 -12.39
CA THR A 228 -15.25 9.23 -11.02
C THR A 228 -14.31 8.03 -11.01
N ASP A 229 -13.10 8.21 -10.49
CA ASP A 229 -12.14 7.12 -10.23
C ASP A 229 -11.95 6.82 -8.72
N GLY A 230 -12.51 7.68 -7.84
CA GLY A 230 -12.62 7.47 -6.40
C GLY A 230 -13.91 6.77 -6.00
N PHE A 231 -13.87 5.50 -5.59
CA PHE A 231 -15.07 4.75 -5.16
C PHE A 231 -14.79 3.49 -4.34
N ARG A 232 -15.81 2.99 -3.63
CA ARG A 232 -15.74 1.71 -2.91
C ARG A 232 -15.92 0.52 -3.85
N VAL A 233 -14.89 -0.29 -3.95
CA VAL A 233 -14.84 -1.53 -4.73
C VAL A 233 -15.38 -2.73 -3.95
N ILE A 234 -15.00 -2.88 -2.68
CA ILE A 234 -15.45 -3.97 -1.79
C ILE A 234 -15.92 -3.38 -0.46
N ASN A 235 -17.10 -3.81 -0.02
CA ASN A 235 -17.82 -3.34 1.16
C ASN A 235 -18.15 -4.49 2.13
N GLY A 236 -17.15 -5.32 2.42
CA GLY A 236 -17.22 -6.38 3.42
C GLY A 236 -18.18 -7.50 3.07
N GLU A 237 -19.02 -7.82 4.04
CA GLU A 237 -20.01 -8.89 3.99
C GLU A 237 -21.00 -8.74 2.83
N ASN A 238 -21.32 -7.50 2.42
CA ASN A 238 -22.23 -7.22 1.29
C ASN A 238 -21.70 -7.75 -0.05
N ASP A 239 -20.38 -7.81 -0.20
CA ASP A 239 -19.69 -8.31 -1.40
C ASP A 239 -19.15 -9.75 -1.20
N GLY A 240 -19.57 -10.42 -0.11
CA GLY A 240 -19.11 -11.78 0.20
C GLY A 240 -17.65 -11.87 0.63
N LEU A 241 -17.02 -10.76 1.03
CA LEU A 241 -15.63 -10.68 1.49
C LEU A 241 -15.60 -10.08 2.91
N GLY A 242 -16.22 -10.78 3.85
CA GLY A 242 -16.47 -10.26 5.21
C GLY A 242 -15.21 -9.75 5.91
N GLY A 243 -15.30 -8.57 6.55
CA GLY A 243 -14.17 -7.95 7.24
C GLY A 243 -13.07 -7.35 6.35
N LEU A 244 -13.29 -7.25 5.04
CA LEU A 244 -12.44 -6.52 4.09
C LEU A 244 -13.21 -5.32 3.51
N VAL A 245 -12.56 -4.16 3.45
CA VAL A 245 -13.02 -3.02 2.63
C VAL A 245 -11.93 -2.69 1.62
N VAL A 246 -12.29 -2.44 0.37
CA VAL A 246 -11.34 -1.92 -0.64
C VAL A 246 -11.94 -0.68 -1.28
N ASP A 247 -11.24 0.43 -1.14
CA ASP A 247 -11.56 1.70 -1.79
C ASP A 247 -10.52 1.99 -2.89
N ARG A 248 -10.96 2.46 -4.06
CA ARG A 248 -10.12 2.90 -5.17
C ARG A 248 -9.95 4.41 -5.11
N TYR A 249 -8.73 4.87 -5.42
CA TYR A 249 -8.36 6.27 -5.61
C TYR A 249 -7.43 6.33 -6.85
N GLY A 250 -7.96 6.75 -8.00
CA GLY A 250 -7.23 6.69 -9.27
C GLY A 250 -6.74 5.27 -9.60
N ASN A 251 -5.42 5.09 -9.71
CA ASN A 251 -4.78 3.80 -9.97
C ASN A 251 -4.38 3.01 -8.72
N THR A 252 -4.69 3.51 -7.52
CA THR A 252 -4.35 2.87 -6.24
C THR A 252 -5.58 2.27 -5.56
N LEU A 253 -5.45 1.03 -5.09
CA LEU A 253 -6.41 0.39 -4.19
C LEU A 253 -5.93 0.49 -2.74
N VAL A 254 -6.83 0.83 -1.84
CA VAL A 254 -6.59 0.90 -0.39
C VAL A 254 -7.42 -0.19 0.27
N ALA A 255 -6.76 -1.31 0.60
CA ALA A 255 -7.37 -2.50 1.16
C ALA A 255 -7.29 -2.48 2.69
N LYS A 256 -8.43 -2.27 3.36
CA LYS A 256 -8.56 -2.18 4.80
C LYS A 256 -9.11 -3.46 5.42
N PHE A 257 -8.30 -4.09 6.26
CA PHE A 257 -8.58 -5.34 6.93
C PHE A 257 -9.08 -5.12 8.37
N TYR A 258 -10.19 -5.77 8.70
CA TYR A 258 -10.83 -5.75 10.02
C TYR A 258 -10.68 -7.07 10.78
N THR A 259 -9.99 -8.05 10.21
CA THR A 259 -9.78 -9.41 10.72
C THR A 259 -8.41 -9.92 10.28
N SER A 260 -7.74 -10.71 11.11
CA SER A 260 -6.50 -11.40 10.75
C SER A 260 -6.74 -12.58 9.79
N ALA A 261 -7.98 -13.03 9.61
CA ALA A 261 -8.28 -14.22 8.85
C ALA A 261 -7.95 -14.13 7.35
N TRP A 262 -7.84 -12.91 6.79
CA TRP A 262 -7.41 -12.70 5.42
C TRP A 262 -5.89 -12.75 5.22
N LEU A 263 -5.07 -12.76 6.28
CA LEU A 263 -3.60 -12.69 6.15
C LEU A 263 -3.01 -13.89 5.41
N VAL A 264 -3.49 -15.12 5.68
CA VAL A 264 -3.07 -16.33 4.96
C VAL A 264 -3.64 -16.43 3.53
N TRP A 265 -4.47 -15.45 3.13
CA TRP A 265 -5.10 -15.31 1.81
C TRP A 265 -4.62 -14.06 1.07
N ILE A 266 -3.67 -13.30 1.65
CA ILE A 266 -3.34 -11.95 1.22
C ILE A 266 -2.74 -11.89 -0.19
N GLU A 267 -1.92 -12.87 -0.57
CA GLU A 267 -1.33 -12.98 -1.92
C GLU A 267 -2.41 -13.25 -2.97
N THR A 268 -3.22 -14.29 -2.75
CA THR A 268 -4.39 -14.63 -3.59
C THR A 268 -5.34 -13.45 -3.77
N LEU A 269 -5.65 -12.74 -2.68
CA LEU A 269 -6.49 -11.55 -2.70
C LEU A 269 -5.83 -10.39 -3.46
N THR A 270 -4.52 -10.19 -3.28
CA THR A 270 -3.78 -9.10 -3.94
C THR A 270 -3.70 -9.33 -5.45
N HIS A 271 -3.40 -10.55 -5.91
CA HIS A 271 -3.42 -10.90 -7.33
C HIS A 271 -4.83 -10.70 -7.91
N ALA A 272 -5.87 -11.25 -7.26
CA ALA A 272 -7.26 -11.07 -7.71
C ALA A 272 -7.68 -9.59 -7.81
N LEU A 273 -7.24 -8.74 -6.89
CA LEU A 273 -7.48 -7.29 -6.92
C LEU A 273 -6.75 -6.60 -8.08
N VAL A 274 -5.46 -6.91 -8.29
CA VAL A 274 -4.66 -6.32 -9.38
C VAL A 274 -5.20 -6.74 -10.74
N ASP A 275 -5.40 -8.04 -10.95
CA ASP A 275 -5.86 -8.62 -12.22
C ASP A 275 -7.26 -8.15 -12.61
N THR A 276 -8.16 -7.97 -11.63
CA THR A 276 -9.53 -7.52 -11.89
C THR A 276 -9.63 -6.00 -12.12
N MET A 277 -8.78 -5.21 -11.46
CA MET A 277 -8.94 -3.74 -11.40
C MET A 277 -7.91 -2.96 -12.21
N GLY A 278 -6.85 -3.60 -12.70
CA GLY A 278 -5.71 -2.94 -13.35
C GLY A 278 -5.01 -1.93 -12.43
N ALA A 279 -4.85 -2.27 -11.14
CA ALA A 279 -4.32 -1.35 -10.14
C ALA A 279 -2.78 -1.31 -10.18
N GLU A 280 -2.20 -0.11 -10.26
CA GLU A 280 -0.75 0.11 -10.15
C GLU A 280 -0.23 -0.25 -8.76
N ARG A 281 -1.06 -0.04 -7.73
CA ARG A 281 -0.65 -0.10 -6.32
C ARG A 281 -1.78 -0.64 -5.44
N VAL A 282 -1.43 -1.48 -4.47
CA VAL A 282 -2.33 -1.95 -3.41
C VAL A 282 -1.71 -1.63 -2.04
N VAL A 283 -2.42 -0.84 -1.24
CA VAL A 283 -1.98 -0.35 0.08
C VAL A 283 -2.77 -1.07 1.16
N MET A 284 -2.08 -1.68 2.13
CA MET A 284 -2.72 -2.35 3.25
C MET A 284 -3.00 -1.40 4.41
N LEU A 285 -4.24 -1.32 4.86
CA LEU A 285 -4.62 -0.72 6.14
C LEU A 285 -5.13 -1.80 7.09
N MET A 286 -4.77 -1.70 8.37
CA MET A 286 -5.29 -2.56 9.43
C MET A 286 -6.21 -1.78 10.37
N SER A 287 -7.28 -2.41 10.86
CA SER A 287 -8.10 -1.85 11.94
C SER A 287 -7.31 -1.67 13.24
N ARG A 288 -7.75 -0.75 14.12
CA ARG A 288 -7.07 -0.48 15.41
C ARG A 288 -6.97 -1.69 16.35
N GLN A 289 -7.82 -2.71 16.19
CA GLN A 289 -7.71 -3.94 16.98
C GLN A 289 -6.71 -4.91 16.34
N MET A 290 -6.73 -5.03 15.01
CA MET A 290 -5.76 -5.85 14.27
C MET A 290 -4.32 -5.35 14.46
N GLN A 291 -4.09 -4.04 14.54
CA GLN A 291 -2.79 -3.44 14.85
C GLN A 291 -2.22 -3.81 16.24
N LYS A 292 -3.04 -4.33 17.16
CA LYS A 292 -2.60 -4.77 18.50
C LYS A 292 -2.23 -6.25 18.55
N LEU A 293 -2.41 -6.99 17.45
CA LEU A 293 -2.09 -8.41 17.42
C LEU A 293 -0.57 -8.63 17.44
N PRO A 294 -0.10 -9.76 17.99
CA PRO A 294 1.32 -10.09 17.99
C PRO A 294 1.91 -10.11 16.56
N PRO A 295 3.18 -9.69 16.35
CA PRO A 295 3.82 -9.73 15.04
C PRO A 295 3.83 -11.10 14.36
N SER A 296 3.83 -12.19 15.14
CA SER A 296 3.70 -13.57 14.65
C SER A 296 2.34 -13.84 14.00
N VAL A 297 1.27 -13.24 14.51
CA VAL A 297 -0.09 -13.30 13.93
C VAL A 297 -0.19 -12.43 12.68
N LEU A 298 0.50 -11.29 12.66
CA LEU A 298 0.51 -10.36 11.54
C LEU A 298 1.39 -10.81 10.35
N MET A 299 2.13 -11.91 10.48
CA MET A 299 2.94 -12.50 9.39
C MET A 299 3.93 -11.52 8.75
N GLY A 300 4.43 -10.53 9.52
CA GLY A 300 5.32 -9.48 9.04
C GLY A 300 4.64 -8.31 8.30
N TYR A 301 3.32 -8.37 8.06
CA TYR A 301 2.57 -7.24 7.52
C TYR A 301 2.37 -6.15 8.57
N SER A 302 2.25 -4.90 8.10
CA SER A 302 2.04 -3.73 8.96
C SER A 302 1.04 -2.75 8.36
N HIS A 303 0.47 -1.89 9.19
CA HIS A 303 -0.43 -0.82 8.73
C HIS A 303 0.34 0.16 7.83
N GLY A 304 -0.17 0.40 6.62
CA GLY A 304 0.44 1.26 5.61
C GLY A 304 1.46 0.56 4.70
N CYS A 305 1.67 -0.75 4.83
CA CYS A 305 2.56 -1.48 3.91
C CYS A 305 1.97 -1.62 2.50
N ILE A 306 2.84 -1.80 1.51
CA ILE A 306 2.47 -1.97 0.11
C ILE A 306 2.39 -3.47 -0.18
N LEU A 307 1.24 -3.95 -0.65
CA LEU A 307 1.05 -5.34 -1.05
C LEU A 307 1.42 -5.57 -2.52
N HIS A 308 1.23 -4.54 -3.35
CA HIS A 308 1.60 -4.54 -4.77
C HIS A 308 1.96 -3.12 -5.21
N GLY A 309 2.87 -3.01 -6.18
CA GLY A 309 3.24 -1.75 -6.80
C GLY A 309 4.36 -0.97 -6.09
N PRO A 310 4.71 0.21 -6.62
CA PRO A 310 5.72 1.08 -5.99
C PRO A 310 5.17 1.76 -4.72
N PRO A 311 6.05 2.27 -3.82
CA PRO A 311 5.66 3.07 -2.66
C PRO A 311 4.73 4.23 -3.02
N LEU A 312 3.95 4.72 -2.05
CA LEU A 312 3.30 6.03 -2.21
C LEU A 312 4.38 7.12 -2.22
N PRO A 313 4.46 7.98 -3.25
CA PRO A 313 5.17 9.25 -3.13
C PRO A 313 4.44 10.13 -2.11
N ASP A 314 5.20 10.71 -1.17
CA ASP A 314 4.77 11.65 -0.12
C ASP A 314 3.59 11.24 0.80
N GLY A 315 3.05 10.03 0.63
CA GLY A 315 1.94 9.48 1.42
C GLY A 315 0.55 9.95 0.97
N VAL A 316 0.45 10.74 -0.09
CA VAL A 316 -0.81 11.33 -0.57
C VAL A 316 -1.12 10.81 -1.98
N LEU A 317 -2.40 10.49 -2.21
CA LEU A 317 -2.98 10.11 -3.49
C LEU A 317 -3.87 11.24 -4.00
N THR A 318 -3.99 11.38 -5.33
CA THR A 318 -5.06 12.17 -5.96
C THR A 318 -6.06 11.26 -6.66
N PHE A 319 -7.31 11.71 -6.72
CA PHE A 319 -8.41 11.00 -7.36
C PHE A 319 -9.49 11.99 -7.80
N VAL A 320 -10.39 11.57 -8.69
CA VAL A 320 -11.52 12.37 -9.17
C VAL A 320 -12.83 11.77 -8.67
N GLU A 321 -13.73 12.61 -8.17
CA GLU A 321 -15.11 12.26 -7.85
C GLU A 321 -16.07 13.22 -8.56
N CYS A 322 -16.89 12.68 -9.47
CA CYS A 322 -17.84 13.43 -10.30
C CYS A 322 -17.22 14.65 -11.01
N GLY A 323 -15.94 14.61 -11.39
CA GLY A 323 -15.21 15.75 -11.98
C GLY A 323 -14.63 16.78 -11.00
N ILE A 324 -14.61 16.53 -9.68
CA ILE A 324 -13.79 17.30 -8.71
C ILE A 324 -12.58 16.46 -8.31
N THR A 325 -11.40 17.07 -8.34
CA THR A 325 -10.14 16.43 -7.92
C THR A 325 -9.95 16.56 -6.40
N PHE A 326 -9.59 15.47 -5.72
CA PHE A 326 -9.35 15.45 -4.28
C PHE A 326 -8.01 14.78 -3.95
N GLU A 327 -7.35 15.25 -2.89
CA GLU A 327 -6.27 14.54 -2.23
C GLU A 327 -6.78 13.55 -1.17
N CYS A 328 -6.02 12.50 -0.92
CA CYS A 328 -6.30 11.42 0.02
C CYS A 328 -5.00 10.92 0.66
N ASP A 329 -4.82 11.06 1.98
CA ASP A 329 -3.77 10.35 2.74
C ASP A 329 -4.40 9.08 3.35
N PRO A 330 -4.18 7.88 2.79
CA PRO A 330 -4.82 6.66 3.29
C PRO A 330 -4.29 6.18 4.64
N ILE A 331 -3.11 6.63 5.07
CA ILE A 331 -2.42 6.13 6.28
C ILE A 331 -2.75 7.02 7.49
N ARG A 332 -2.72 8.34 7.31
CA ARG A 332 -2.97 9.33 8.38
C ARG A 332 -4.40 9.87 8.36
N GLY A 333 -5.09 9.78 7.23
CA GLY A 333 -6.46 10.24 7.06
C GLY A 333 -7.51 9.37 7.77
N GLN A 334 -8.73 9.89 7.84
CA GLN A 334 -9.86 9.14 8.41
C GLN A 334 -10.35 8.04 7.46
N LYS A 335 -10.93 6.96 8.03
CA LYS A 335 -11.36 5.74 7.32
C LYS A 335 -10.25 5.08 6.49
N THR A 336 -10.18 5.40 5.20
CA THR A 336 -9.28 4.89 4.16
C THR A 336 -8.59 6.07 3.44
N GLY A 337 -8.67 7.27 4.04
CA GLY A 337 -8.17 8.55 3.56
C GLY A 337 -9.30 9.54 3.21
N PHE A 338 -10.43 9.06 2.69
CA PHE A 338 -11.58 9.90 2.33
C PHE A 338 -12.95 9.27 2.67
N PHE A 339 -14.00 10.09 2.72
CA PHE A 339 -15.39 9.66 2.95
C PHE A 339 -16.14 9.51 1.62
N LEU A 340 -15.86 8.41 0.91
CA LEU A 340 -16.50 8.07 -0.38
C LEU A 340 -18.01 7.77 -0.22
N ASP A 341 -18.47 7.39 0.96
CA ASP A 341 -19.88 7.11 1.31
C ASP A 341 -20.76 8.37 1.43
N GLN A 342 -20.21 9.54 1.13
CA GLN A 342 -20.90 10.83 1.19
C GLN A 342 -21.06 11.50 -0.19
N ARG A 343 -20.70 10.81 -1.30
CA ARG A 343 -20.74 11.37 -2.66
C ARG A 343 -22.12 11.88 -3.04
N GLU A 344 -23.14 11.05 -2.87
CA GLU A 344 -24.51 11.35 -3.28
C GLU A 344 -25.09 12.51 -2.45
N ASN A 345 -24.66 12.63 -1.18
CA ASN A 345 -24.99 13.76 -0.32
C ASN A 345 -24.23 15.04 -0.75
N ARG A 346 -22.97 14.94 -1.16
CA ARG A 346 -22.21 16.06 -1.75
C ARG A 346 -22.86 16.58 -3.03
N MET A 347 -23.25 15.68 -3.94
CA MET A 347 -24.03 16.00 -5.15
C MET A 347 -25.38 16.65 -4.83
N ARG A 348 -26.02 16.27 -3.71
CA ARG A 348 -27.27 16.92 -3.25
C ARG A 348 -27.02 18.35 -2.77
N VAL A 349 -25.94 18.61 -2.05
CA VAL A 349 -25.54 19.96 -1.61
C VAL A 349 -25.23 20.87 -2.80
N GLU A 350 -24.49 20.37 -3.80
CA GLU A 350 -24.23 21.08 -5.05
C GLU A 350 -25.52 21.60 -5.71
N LYS A 351 -26.53 20.73 -5.87
CA LYS A 351 -27.81 21.08 -6.53
C LYS A 351 -28.60 22.20 -5.84
N ILE A 352 -28.38 22.44 -4.55
CA ILE A 352 -29.10 23.46 -3.78
C ILE A 352 -28.26 24.71 -3.47
N SER A 353 -26.97 24.74 -3.83
CA SER A 353 -26.05 25.79 -3.37
C SER A 353 -26.09 27.11 -4.18
N LYS A 354 -26.74 27.13 -5.35
CA LYS A 354 -26.68 28.26 -6.29
C LYS A 354 -27.11 29.59 -5.65
N GLY A 355 -26.18 30.54 -5.59
CA GLY A 355 -26.37 31.88 -5.02
C GLY A 355 -26.34 31.96 -3.49
N MET A 356 -26.29 30.83 -2.78
CA MET A 356 -26.32 30.79 -1.31
C MET A 356 -24.95 31.05 -0.68
N SER A 357 -24.94 31.63 0.53
CA SER A 357 -23.79 31.54 1.43
C SER A 357 -23.90 30.24 2.22
N VAL A 358 -22.84 29.42 2.18
CA VAL A 358 -22.83 28.05 2.72
C VAL A 358 -21.83 27.95 3.87
N LEU A 359 -22.30 27.50 5.03
CA LEU A 359 -21.48 27.16 6.18
C LEU A 359 -21.35 25.62 6.29
N ASN A 360 -20.13 25.11 6.15
CA ASN A 360 -19.80 23.70 6.33
C ASN A 360 -19.07 23.51 7.67
N VAL A 361 -19.76 22.95 8.67
CA VAL A 361 -19.22 22.66 10.02
C VAL A 361 -18.77 21.20 10.08
N PHE A 362 -17.63 20.93 10.71
CA PHE A 362 -16.93 19.64 10.63
C PHE A 362 -16.51 19.33 9.19
N SER A 363 -15.95 20.34 8.51
CA SER A 363 -15.73 20.31 7.07
C SER A 363 -14.75 19.25 6.59
N TYR A 364 -13.94 18.69 7.49
CA TYR A 364 -12.81 17.81 7.19
C TYR A 364 -11.98 18.41 6.03
N THR A 365 -11.67 17.62 4.99
CA THR A 365 -10.91 18.05 3.80
C THR A 365 -11.74 18.84 2.76
N GLY A 366 -12.85 19.45 3.16
CA GLY A 366 -13.61 20.40 2.33
C GLY A 366 -14.55 19.78 1.30
N GLY A 367 -14.86 18.48 1.41
CA GLY A 367 -15.66 17.74 0.42
C GLY A 367 -17.00 18.40 0.05
N PHE A 368 -17.84 18.71 1.04
CA PHE A 368 -19.09 19.44 0.80
C PHE A 368 -18.87 20.89 0.31
N SER A 369 -17.78 21.52 0.75
CA SER A 369 -17.43 22.91 0.40
C SER A 369 -17.11 23.07 -1.09
N LEU A 370 -16.38 22.11 -1.67
CA LEU A 370 -16.07 22.08 -3.10
C LEU A 370 -17.30 21.86 -3.98
N TYR A 371 -18.18 20.93 -3.58
CA TYR A 371 -19.46 20.71 -4.26
C TYR A 371 -20.39 21.93 -4.16
N ALA A 372 -20.44 22.59 -3.00
CA ALA A 372 -21.19 23.85 -2.85
C ALA A 372 -20.63 24.97 -3.75
N ALA A 373 -19.31 25.11 -3.82
CA ALA A 373 -18.65 26.07 -4.69
C ALA A 373 -18.95 25.79 -6.17
N ARG A 374 -18.82 24.53 -6.63
CA ARG A 374 -19.16 24.15 -8.01
C ARG A 374 -20.65 24.36 -8.33
N GLY A 375 -21.52 24.13 -7.36
CA GLY A 375 -22.96 24.43 -7.43
C GLY A 375 -23.29 25.93 -7.52
N GLY A 376 -22.29 26.81 -7.50
CA GLY A 376 -22.45 28.26 -7.66
C GLY A 376 -22.82 28.98 -6.37
N ALA A 377 -22.38 28.50 -5.20
CA ALA A 377 -22.47 29.26 -3.95
C ALA A 377 -21.82 30.65 -4.09
N SER A 378 -22.45 31.67 -3.49
CA SER A 378 -21.93 33.05 -3.45
C SER A 378 -20.85 33.24 -2.39
N GLN A 379 -20.77 32.34 -1.42
CA GLN A 379 -19.72 32.25 -0.42
C GLN A 379 -19.68 30.84 0.16
N VAL A 380 -18.49 30.32 0.46
CA VAL A 380 -18.35 29.07 1.24
C VAL A 380 -17.39 29.28 2.41
N THR A 381 -17.90 29.05 3.62
CA THR A 381 -17.13 29.07 4.88
C THR A 381 -17.01 27.64 5.39
N SER A 382 -15.78 27.14 5.51
CA SER A 382 -15.49 25.79 6.00
C SER A 382 -14.84 25.86 7.38
N VAL A 383 -15.34 25.07 8.33
CA VAL A 383 -14.88 25.07 9.73
C VAL A 383 -14.60 23.65 10.21
N ASP A 384 -13.36 23.41 10.67
CA ASP A 384 -12.96 22.19 11.34
C ASP A 384 -12.04 22.49 12.54
N ILE A 385 -11.87 21.53 13.45
CA ILE A 385 -10.93 21.60 14.58
C ILE A 385 -9.51 21.19 14.16
N SER A 386 -9.41 20.30 13.16
CA SER A 386 -8.17 19.67 12.74
C SER A 386 -7.40 20.53 11.74
N THR A 387 -6.28 21.12 12.16
CA THR A 387 -5.39 21.89 11.25
C THR A 387 -5.01 21.10 10.00
N PRO A 388 -4.57 19.81 10.07
CA PRO A 388 -4.27 19.02 8.87
C PRO A 388 -5.46 18.85 7.92
N ALA A 389 -6.70 18.80 8.45
CA ALA A 389 -7.90 18.71 7.61
C ALA A 389 -8.21 20.06 6.93
N THR A 390 -8.08 21.18 7.64
CA THR A 390 -8.24 22.51 7.02
C THR A 390 -7.16 22.81 5.98
N GLU A 391 -5.91 22.38 6.20
CA GLU A 391 -4.84 22.51 5.21
C GLU A 391 -5.11 21.64 3.96
N ALA A 392 -5.57 20.40 4.15
CA ALA A 392 -6.00 19.54 3.06
C ALA A 392 -7.22 20.12 2.31
N ALA A 393 -8.16 20.77 3.00
CA ALA A 393 -9.25 21.49 2.37
C ALA A 393 -8.74 22.66 1.50
N MET A 394 -7.75 23.42 1.97
CA MET A 394 -7.10 24.47 1.17
C MET A 394 -6.36 23.89 -0.05
N ARG A 395 -5.65 22.77 0.09
CA ARG A 395 -5.02 22.06 -1.05
C ARG A 395 -6.06 21.57 -2.05
N ASN A 396 -7.16 20.97 -1.60
CA ASN A 396 -8.28 20.56 -2.45
C ASN A 396 -8.92 21.75 -3.18
N PHE A 397 -9.10 22.92 -2.55
CA PHE A 397 -9.50 24.14 -3.26
C PHE A 397 -8.46 24.64 -4.27
N GLY A 398 -7.17 24.41 -4.01
CA GLY A 398 -6.06 24.71 -4.92
C GLY A 398 -5.95 23.76 -6.12
N LEU A 399 -6.46 22.52 -6.00
CA LEU A 399 -6.57 21.55 -7.09
C LEU A 399 -7.73 21.82 -8.06
N ASN A 400 -8.67 22.70 -7.68
CA ASN A 400 -9.90 22.97 -8.44
C ASN A 400 -10.14 24.50 -8.55
N GLN A 401 -9.15 25.23 -9.08
CA GLN A 401 -9.19 26.70 -9.17
C GLN A 401 -10.22 27.18 -10.20
N ASP A 402 -10.42 26.41 -11.25
CA ASP A 402 -11.35 26.55 -12.37
C ASP A 402 -12.83 26.45 -11.97
N LEU A 403 -13.15 25.96 -10.77
CA LEU A 403 -14.53 25.91 -10.28
C LEU A 403 -15.13 27.33 -10.13
N PRO A 404 -16.40 27.53 -10.56
CA PRO A 404 -17.06 28.84 -10.57
C PRO A 404 -17.41 29.33 -9.16
N ALA A 405 -16.43 29.92 -8.47
CA ALA A 405 -16.63 30.57 -7.18
C ALA A 405 -16.70 32.09 -7.34
N ALA A 406 -17.90 32.66 -7.21
CA ALA A 406 -18.07 34.09 -7.02
C ALA A 406 -17.79 34.48 -5.55
N GLY A 407 -17.40 35.73 -5.31
CA GLY A 407 -17.44 36.35 -3.98
C GLY A 407 -16.27 36.06 -3.05
N GLY A 408 -16.11 34.81 -2.58
CA GLY A 408 -15.03 34.48 -1.64
C GLY A 408 -15.03 33.03 -1.12
N ARG A 409 -13.81 32.51 -0.89
CA ARG A 409 -13.54 31.18 -0.32
C ARG A 409 -12.85 31.35 1.03
N THR A 410 -13.47 30.92 2.14
CA THR A 410 -12.86 31.01 3.48
C THR A 410 -12.80 29.63 4.14
N VAL A 411 -11.59 29.18 4.45
CA VAL A 411 -11.36 28.00 5.30
C VAL A 411 -10.82 28.51 6.63
N GLY A 412 -11.53 28.22 7.73
CA GLY A 412 -11.17 28.65 9.07
C GLY A 412 -11.01 27.46 10.01
N GLN A 413 -10.10 27.59 10.97
CA GLN A 413 -9.97 26.63 12.06
C GLN A 413 -10.78 27.11 13.28
N CYS A 414 -11.60 26.24 13.85
CA CYS A 414 -12.18 26.47 15.17
C CYS A 414 -11.07 26.43 16.23
N ARG A 415 -10.79 27.56 16.86
CA ARG A 415 -10.00 27.63 18.09
C ARG A 415 -10.93 27.39 19.28
N HIS A 416 -10.50 26.53 20.20
CA HIS A 416 -11.17 26.28 21.48
C HIS A 416 -10.90 27.40 22.49
#